data_AF-A0A2W6X3D7-F1
#
_entry.id   AF-A0A2W6X3D7-F1
#
_cell.length_a   1.000
_cell.length_b   1.000
_cell.length_c   1.000
_cell.angle_alpha   90.00
_cell.angle_beta   90.00
_cell.angle_gamma   90.00
#
_symmetry.space_group_name_H-M   'P 1'
#
loop_
_entity.id
_entity.type
_entity.pdbx_description
1 polymer ?
#
loop_
_entity_poly.entity_id
_entity_poly.type
_entity_poly.pdbx_seq_one_letter_code
_entity_poly.pdbx_strand_id
1 'polypeptide(L)' 'MAYKDEKIVTIIMEQLGSVEERCPGYRDEVQQALAEILQAERQHQFARTNIVSKIGDLVGRVGTFLDRDTLPSEG' A
#
# COMPACT_ATOMS: atom_id res chain seq x y z
N MET A 1 -3.95 -22.40 -8.00
CA MET A 1 -3.00 -21.29 -7.82
C MET A 1 -3.43 -20.31 -6.73
N ALA A 2 -4.72 -20.10 -6.48
CA ALA A 2 -5.25 -19.21 -5.43
C ALA A 2 -4.64 -19.37 -4.00
N TYR A 3 -4.36 -20.61 -3.57
CA TYR A 3 -3.82 -20.87 -2.23
C TYR A 3 -2.41 -20.31 -1.99
N LYS A 4 -1.60 -20.16 -3.05
CA LYS A 4 -0.27 -19.54 -2.93
C LYS A 4 -0.40 -18.03 -2.74
N ASP A 5 -1.35 -17.42 -3.44
CA ASP A 5 -1.59 -15.98 -3.41
C ASP A 5 -2.13 -15.55 -2.02
N GLU A 6 -3.06 -16.32 -1.44
CA GLU A 6 -3.55 -16.08 -0.07
C GLU A 6 -2.42 -16.13 0.97
N LYS A 7 -1.53 -17.14 0.88
CA LYS A 7 -0.39 -17.26 1.81
C LYS A 7 0.58 -16.09 1.68
N ILE A 8 0.83 -15.61 0.45
CA ILE A 8 1.67 -14.44 0.21
C ILE A 8 1.04 -13.19 0.81
N VAL A 9 -0.26 -12.97 0.60
CA VAL A 9 -0.99 -11.83 1.18
C VAL A 9 -0.92 -11.85 2.70
N THR A 10 -1.14 -13.01 3.33
CA THR A 10 -1.03 -13.16 4.78
C THR A 10 0.36 -12.79 5.28
N ILE A 11 1.42 -13.30 4.64
CA ILE A 11 2.80 -12.98 5.02
C ILE A 11 3.07 -11.47 4.89
N ILE A 12 2.64 -10.84 3.80
CA ILE A 12 2.86 -9.40 3.60
C ILE A 12 2.12 -8.59 4.68
N MET A 13 0.88 -8.95 4.99
CA MET A 13 0.09 -8.30 6.04
C MET A 13 0.72 -8.48 7.44
N GLU A 14 1.24 -9.67 7.75
CA GLU A 14 1.98 -9.93 8.99
C GLU A 14 3.26 -9.08 9.09
N GLN A 15 4.02 -8.97 8.00
CA GLN A 15 5.23 -8.15 7.95
C GLN A 15 4.90 -6.66 8.09
N LEU A 16 3.75 -6.21 7.60
CA LEU A 16 3.31 -4.82 7.70
C LEU A 16 3.13 -4.38 9.16
N GLY A 17 2.70 -5.28 10.05
CA GLY A 17 2.66 -5.03 11.50
C GLY A 17 4.04 -4.77 12.13
N SER A 18 5.11 -5.22 11.47
CA SER A 18 6.50 -5.00 11.90
C SER A 18 7.12 -3.73 11.31
N VAL A 19 6.45 -3.06 10.37
CA VAL A 19 6.91 -1.78 9.80
C VAL A 19 6.90 -0.73 10.91
N GLU A 20 7.96 0.06 11.00
CA GLU A 20 8.03 1.16 11.95
C GLU A 20 6.92 2.20 11.69
N GLU A 21 6.24 2.61 12.75
CA GLU A 21 5.21 3.65 12.66
C GLU A 21 5.88 5.03 12.69
N ARG A 22 6.14 5.57 11.50
CA ARG A 22 6.84 6.85 11.33
C ARG A 22 6.01 8.06 11.76
N CYS A 23 4.69 7.94 11.65
CA CYS A 23 3.70 8.90 12.11
C CYS A 23 2.37 8.22 12.42
N PRO A 24 1.48 8.84 13.22
CA PRO A 24 0.16 8.28 13.51
C PRO A 24 -0.61 7.95 12.24
N GLY A 25 -1.04 6.70 12.08
CA GLY A 25 -1.80 6.24 10.91
C GLY A 25 -0.96 5.86 9.69
N TYR A 26 0.37 5.96 9.76
CA TYR A 26 1.26 5.53 8.66
C TYR A 26 1.04 4.07 8.27
N ARG A 27 0.95 3.18 9.27
CA ARG A 27 0.74 1.75 9.02
C ARG A 27 -0.60 1.48 8.34
N ASP A 28 -1.65 2.20 8.75
CA ASP A 28 -2.98 2.08 8.15
C ASP A 28 -2.96 2.53 6.69
N GLU A 29 -2.27 3.64 6.38
CA GLU A 29 -2.12 4.13 5.01
C GLU A 29 -1.34 3.14 4.13
N VAL A 30 -0.27 2.53 4.67
CA VAL A 30 0.49 1.47 3.98
C VAL A 30 -0.38 0.22 3.77
N GLN A 31 -1.18 -0.19 4.77
CA GLN A 31 -2.09 -1.33 4.68
C GLN A 31 -3.16 -1.12 3.61
N GLN A 32 -3.74 0.08 3.58
CA GLN A 32 -4.74 0.48 2.61
C GLN A 32 -4.16 0.50 1.19
N ALA A 33 -2.97 1.08 1.00
CA ALA A 33 -2.27 1.07 -0.28
C ALA A 33 -1.98 -0.37 -0.76
N LEU A 34 -1.54 -1.25 0.13
CA LEU A 34 -1.29 -2.66 -0.19
C LEU A 34 -2.59 -3.38 -0.63
N ALA A 35 -3.70 -3.18 0.08
CA ALA A 35 -4.98 -3.77 -0.29
C ALA A 35 -5.43 -3.32 -1.69
N GLU A 36 -5.23 -2.04 -2.02
CA GLU A 36 -5.53 -1.47 -3.34
C GLU A 36 -4.62 -2.01 -4.44
N ILE A 37 -3.32 -2.24 -4.16
CA ILE A 37 -2.38 -2.89 -5.09
C ILE A 37 -2.86 -4.31 -5.41
N LEU A 38 -3.20 -5.11 -4.40
CA LEU A 38 -3.68 -6.48 -4.58
C LEU A 38 -4.99 -6.55 -5.38
N GLN A 39 -5.87 -5.55 -5.20
CA GLN A 39 -7.08 -5.42 -6.01
C GLN A 39 -6.74 -5.05 -7.46
N ALA A 40 -5.81 -4.10 -7.67
CA ALA A 40 -5.37 -3.69 -9.00
C ALA A 40 -4.68 -4.83 -9.76
N GLU A 41 -3.87 -5.65 -9.09
CA GLU A 41 -3.26 -6.86 -9.66
C GLU A 41 -4.30 -7.87 -10.12
N ARG A 42 -5.29 -8.16 -9.28
CA ARG A 42 -6.42 -9.02 -9.67
C ARG A 42 -7.16 -8.47 -10.87
N GLN A 43 -7.47 -7.17 -10.90
CA GLN A 43 -8.16 -6.54 -12.03
C GLN A 43 -7.32 -6.57 -13.32
N HIS A 44 -6.00 -6.37 -13.22
CA HIS A 44 -5.09 -6.39 -14.36
C HIS A 44 -5.08 -7.74 -15.08
N GLN A 45 -5.16 -8.85 -14.34
CA GLN A 45 -5.27 -10.21 -14.91
C GLN A 45 -6.45 -10.35 -15.88
N PHE A 46 -7.53 -9.59 -15.67
CA PHE A 46 -8.73 -9.64 -16.52
C PHE A 46 -8.80 -8.48 -17.54
N ALA A 47 -8.23 -7.31 -17.23
CA ALA A 47 -8.50 -6.08 -17.97
C ALA A 47 -7.30 -5.42 -18.67
N ARG A 48 -6.08 -6.01 -18.66
CA ARG A 48 -4.86 -5.43 -19.29
C ARG A 48 -4.69 -3.92 -19.03
N THR A 49 -4.95 -3.50 -17.81
CA THR A 49 -4.81 -2.09 -17.37
C THR A 49 -3.34 -1.72 -17.21
N ASN A 50 -2.99 -0.42 -17.27
CA ASN A 50 -1.64 0.02 -16.92
C ASN A 50 -1.45 0.00 -15.39
N ILE A 51 -1.11 -1.16 -14.87
CA ILE A 51 -0.99 -1.39 -13.42
C ILE A 51 0.20 -0.64 -12.81
N VAL A 52 1.28 -0.45 -13.56
CA VAL A 52 2.50 0.21 -13.08
C VAL A 52 2.20 1.64 -12.65
N SER A 53 1.48 2.40 -13.49
CA SER A 53 1.07 3.77 -13.16
C SER A 53 0.21 3.80 -11.89
N LYS A 54 -0.75 2.88 -11.77
CA LYS A 54 -1.65 2.83 -10.61
C LYS A 54 -0.89 2.48 -9.31
N ILE A 55 0.06 1.56 -9.35
CA ILE A 55 0.92 1.25 -8.20
C ILE A 55 1.76 2.48 -7.83
N GLY A 56 2.32 3.18 -8.82
CA GLY A 56 3.07 4.42 -8.61
C GLY A 56 2.26 5.49 -7.87
N ASP A 57 0.99 5.69 -8.27
CA ASP A 57 0.09 6.64 -7.61
C ASP A 57 -0.18 6.26 -6.14
N LEU A 58 -0.36 4.97 -5.86
CA LEU A 58 -0.60 4.46 -4.49
C LEU A 58 0.62 4.66 -3.59
N VAL A 59 1.82 4.38 -4.10
CA VAL A 59 3.07 4.65 -3.36
C VAL A 59 3.27 6.14 -3.15
N GLY A 60 2.99 6.96 -4.17
CA GLY A 60 3.06 8.42 -4.08
C GLY A 60 2.12 9.00 -3.03
N ARG A 61 0.92 8.44 -2.88
CA ARG A 61 -0.04 8.82 -1.84
C ARG A 61 0.50 8.56 -0.44
N VAL A 62 1.06 7.37 -0.18
CA VAL A 62 1.69 7.05 1.12
C VAL A 62 2.87 7.99 1.38
N GLY A 63 3.68 8.30 0.36
CA GLY A 63 4.77 9.27 0.47
C GLY A 63 4.27 10.68 0.81
N THR A 64 3.17 11.11 0.20
CA THR A 64 2.52 12.40 0.50
C THR A 64 1.96 12.45 1.92
N PHE A 65 1.41 11.33 2.41
CA PHE A 65 0.94 11.21 3.79
C PHE A 65 2.09 11.41 4.78
N LEU A 66 3.23 10.75 4.53
CA LEU A 66 4.45 10.95 5.31
C LEU A 66 4.92 12.41 5.28
N ASP A 67 5.02 13.00 4.09
CA ASP A 67 5.50 14.37 3.90
C ASP A 67 4.66 15.38 4.70
N ARG A 68 3.33 15.25 4.63
CA ARG A 68 2.37 16.12 5.35
C ARG A 68 2.50 16.04 6.87
N ASP A 69 2.81 14.87 7.42
CA ASP A 69 2.98 14.72 8.86
C ASP A 69 4.38 15.16 9.33
N THR A 70 5.40 15.01 8.48
CA THR A 70 6.77 15.43 8.79
C THR A 70 7.02 16.93 8.66
N LEU A 71 6.12 17.68 8.00
CA LEU A 71 6.19 19.13 7.97
C LEU A 71 5.70 19.68 9.32
N PRO A 72 6.50 20.49 10.03
CA PRO A 72 5.98 21.23 11.17
C PRO A 72 4.83 22.09 10.65
N SER A 73 3.65 21.91 11.22
CA SER A 73 2.56 22.88 11.06
C SER A 73 3.06 24.21 11.59
N GLU A 74 3.57 25.07 10.69
CA GLU A 74 3.84 26.46 11.00
C GLU A 74 2.52 27.08 11.49
N GLY A 75 2.58 27.63 12.71
CA GLY A 75 1.42 28.11 13.47
C GLY A 75 0.78 29.38 12.94
#